data_AF-A0A2K4G0B0-F1
#
_entry.id   AF-A0A2K4G0B0-F1
#
_cell.length_a   1.000
_cell.length_b   1.000
_cell.length_c   1.000
_cell.angle_alpha   90.00
_cell.angle_beta   90.00
_cell.angle_gamma   90.00
#
_symmetry.space_group_name_H-M   'P 1'
#
loop_
_entity.id
_entity.type
_entity.pdbx_description
1 polymer ?
#
loop_
_entity_poly.entity_id
_entity_poly.type
_entity_poly.pdbx_seq_one_letter_code
_entity_poly.pdbx_strand_id
1 'polypeptide(L)'
;MQGFGSTLRDALGCEAEGGPRQWNLECSLVHIAQAECGVVVVAQQESAQTVIEQLCQRSGGKIQPPQFAQRTLGVGAQIVRDLNVRKMRLLSSPVPYKAVSGFDLEVVEFVPFQMPS
;
A
#
# COMPACT_ATOMS: atom_id res chain seq x y z
N MET A 1 2.64 -10.74 -2.92
CA MET A 1 2.88 -9.28 -2.98
C MET A 1 1.57 -8.61 -2.63
N GLN A 2 1.53 -7.81 -1.56
CA GLN A 2 0.28 -7.38 -0.91
C GLN A 2 -0.48 -6.28 -1.65
N GLY A 3 -1.80 -6.31 -1.47
CA GLY A 3 -2.88 -5.59 -2.12
C GLY A 3 -2.98 -4.08 -1.92
N PHE A 4 -1.90 -3.28 -2.04
CA PHE A 4 -2.01 -1.82 -1.89
C PHE A 4 -2.36 -1.12 -3.22
N GLY A 5 -3.32 -0.19 -3.17
CA GLY A 5 -3.60 0.77 -4.25
C GLY A 5 -4.69 0.40 -5.24
N SER A 6 -5.64 -0.49 -4.86
CA SER A 6 -6.87 -0.67 -5.63
C SER A 6 -7.97 0.25 -5.08
N THR A 7 -8.56 1.07 -5.95
CA THR A 7 -9.68 1.99 -5.69
C THR A 7 -10.83 1.29 -4.97
N LEU A 8 -11.12 0.03 -5.31
CA LEU A 8 -12.15 -0.76 -4.64
C LEU A 8 -11.87 -0.98 -3.15
N ARG A 9 -10.61 -1.17 -2.77
CA ARG A 9 -10.22 -1.37 -1.37
C ARG A 9 -10.03 -0.04 -0.66
N ASP A 10 -9.38 0.92 -1.32
CA ASP A 10 -8.94 2.17 -0.69
C ASP A 10 -10.03 3.25 -0.66
N ALA A 11 -10.94 3.29 -1.65
CA ALA A 11 -12.04 4.25 -1.71
C ALA A 11 -13.39 3.64 -1.30
N LEU A 12 -13.61 2.35 -1.56
CA LEU A 12 -14.90 1.69 -1.29
C LEU A 12 -14.85 0.71 -0.10
N GLY A 13 -13.70 0.58 0.57
CA GLY A 13 -13.57 -0.32 1.73
C GLY A 13 -13.88 -1.79 1.43
N CYS A 14 -13.86 -2.20 0.15
CA CYS A 14 -14.23 -3.56 -0.23
C CYS A 14 -13.09 -4.52 0.13
N GLU A 15 -13.15 -5.05 1.34
CA GLU A 15 -12.28 -6.11 1.84
C GLU A 15 -12.75 -7.48 1.35
N ALA A 16 -11.83 -8.45 1.28
CA ALA A 16 -12.20 -9.83 0.97
C ALA A 16 -12.80 -10.47 2.23
N GLU A 17 -14.06 -10.92 2.17
CA GLU A 17 -14.69 -11.61 3.29
C GLU A 17 -13.92 -12.90 3.62
N GLY A 18 -13.43 -13.01 4.86
CA GLY A 18 -12.69 -14.19 5.36
C GLY A 18 -11.18 -14.22 5.08
N GLY A 19 -10.60 -13.19 4.47
CA GLY A 19 -9.14 -13.06 4.29
C GLY A 19 -8.41 -12.43 5.49
N PRO A 20 -7.08 -12.59 5.63
CA PRO A 20 -6.31 -11.83 6.61
C PRO A 20 -6.49 -10.34 6.33
N ARG A 21 -6.85 -9.56 7.37
CA ARG A 21 -6.95 -8.10 7.25
C ARG A 21 -5.61 -7.50 6.90
N GLN A 22 -5.63 -6.52 6.01
CA GLN A 22 -4.46 -5.88 5.45
C GLN A 22 -4.61 -4.38 5.60
N TRP A 23 -3.48 -3.68 5.59
CA TRP A 23 -3.48 -2.23 5.50
C TRP A 23 -4.24 -1.78 4.23
N ASN A 24 -5.18 -0.86 4.42
CA ASN A 24 -5.85 -0.10 3.38
C ASN A 24 -5.63 1.40 3.66
N LEU A 25 -6.06 2.28 2.75
CA LEU A 25 -5.91 3.73 2.94
C LEU A 25 -6.48 4.22 4.28
N GLU A 26 -7.70 3.81 4.64
CA GLU A 26 -8.39 4.23 5.86
C GLU A 26 -7.60 3.86 7.13
N CYS A 27 -7.30 2.57 7.32
CA CYS A 27 -6.56 2.09 8.49
C CYS A 27 -5.16 2.69 8.56
N SER A 28 -4.52 2.90 7.41
CA SER A 28 -3.20 3.55 7.35
C SER A 28 -3.27 5.00 7.83
N LEU A 29 -4.30 5.75 7.41
CA LEU A 29 -4.52 7.12 7.86
C LEU A 29 -4.82 7.20 9.36
N VAL A 30 -5.66 6.30 9.88
CA VAL A 30 -5.95 6.23 11.33
C VAL A 30 -4.68 5.94 12.13
N HIS A 31 -3.86 4.97 11.69
CA HIS A 31 -2.61 4.65 12.36
C HIS A 31 -1.61 5.82 12.31
N ILE A 32 -1.50 6.50 11.16
CA ILE A 32 -0.62 7.67 11.02
C ILE A 32 -1.11 8.85 11.87
N ALA A 33 -2.42 9.03 12.04
CA ALA A 33 -2.98 10.07 12.89
C ALA A 33 -2.61 9.90 14.38
N GLN A 34 -2.31 8.68 14.80
CA GLN A 34 -1.83 8.36 16.15
C GLN A 34 -0.30 8.46 16.29
N ALA A 35 0.42 8.58 15.17
CA ALA A 35 1.87 8.76 15.16
C ALA A 35 2.25 10.24 15.19
N GLU A 36 3.43 10.56 15.72
CA GLU A 36 3.96 11.92 15.70
C GLU A 36 4.26 12.42 14.28
N CYS A 37 4.54 11.49 13.36
CA CYS A 37 4.77 11.78 11.96
C CYS A 37 4.40 10.58 11.08
N GLY A 38 3.97 10.86 9.84
CA GLY A 38 3.74 9.83 8.84
C GLY A 38 3.51 10.42 7.46
N VAL A 39 3.74 9.61 6.44
CA VAL A 39 3.58 9.98 5.04
C VAL A 39 2.78 8.89 4.34
N VAL A 40 1.73 9.28 3.63
CA VAL A 40 1.00 8.40 2.71
C VAL A 40 1.29 8.86 1.30
N VAL A 41 1.77 7.95 0.45
CA VAL A 41 1.99 8.21 -0.97
C VAL A 41 1.00 7.40 -1.80
N VAL A 42 0.06 8.09 -2.45
CA VAL A 42 -0.88 7.49 -3.40
C VAL A 42 -0.36 7.74 -4.81
N ALA A 43 0.27 6.73 -5.41
CA ALA A 43 0.94 6.85 -6.72
C ALA A 43 0.28 6.02 -7.83
N GLN A 44 -0.99 5.63 -7.64
CA GLN A 44 -1.76 4.86 -8.64
C GLN A 44 -2.93 5.69 -9.18
N GLN A 45 -3.14 5.55 -10.48
CA GLN A 45 -4.33 6.02 -11.18
C GLN A 45 -4.91 4.79 -11.87
N GLU A 46 -6.06 4.32 -11.39
CA GLU A 46 -6.78 3.24 -12.03
C GLU A 46 -7.82 3.81 -13.00
N SER A 47 -7.91 3.20 -14.18
CA SER A 47 -8.98 3.53 -15.12
C SER A 47 -10.30 2.91 -14.65
N ALA A 48 -11.42 3.52 -15.04
CA ALA A 48 -12.75 2.95 -14.75
C ALA A 48 -12.90 1.50 -15.25
N GLN A 49 -12.29 1.17 -16.39
CA GLN A 49 -12.30 -0.18 -16.94
C GLN A 49 -11.54 -1.17 -16.04
N THR A 50 -10.38 -0.78 -15.52
CA THR A 50 -9.61 -1.59 -14.56
C THR A 50 -10.42 -1.86 -13.29
N VAL A 51 -11.13 -0.84 -12.78
CA VAL A 51 -12.00 -0.98 -11.60
C VAL A 51 -13.14 -1.97 -11.86
N ILE A 52 -13.79 -1.88 -13.03
CA ILE A 52 -14.86 -2.80 -13.44
C ILE A 52 -14.33 -4.23 -13.60
N GLU A 53 -13.16 -4.40 -14.24
CA GLU A 53 -12.53 -5.70 -14.40
C GLU A 53 -12.20 -6.35 -13.05
N GLN A 54 -11.71 -5.58 -12.07
CA GLN A 54 -11.46 -6.07 -10.72
C GLN A 54 -12.76 -6.49 -9.99
N LEU A 55 -13.85 -5.74 -10.16
CA LEU A 55 -15.18 -6.11 -9.63
C LEU A 55 -15.67 -7.44 -10.22
N CYS A 56 -15.56 -7.61 -11.54
CA CYS A 56 -15.93 -8.85 -12.22
C CYS A 56 -15.06 -10.03 -11.77
N GLN A 57 -13.75 -9.83 -11.61
CA GLN A 57 -12.81 -10.88 -11.18
C GLN A 57 -13.04 -11.34 -9.73
N ARG A 58 -13.44 -10.43 -8.83
CA ARG A 58 -13.84 -10.77 -7.46
C ARG A 58 -15.06 -11.69 -7.44
N SER A 59 -16.01 -11.46 -8.33
CA SER A 59 -17.19 -12.33 -8.50
C SER A 59 -16.85 -13.74 -9.02
N GLY A 60 -15.69 -13.88 -9.69
CA GLY A 60 -15.20 -15.14 -10.28
C GLY A 60 -14.11 -15.87 -9.47
N GLY A 61 -13.80 -15.41 -8.25
CA GLY A 61 -12.88 -16.10 -7.32
C GLY A 61 -11.38 -16.06 -7.68
N LYS A 62 -10.96 -15.30 -8.69
CA LYS A 62 -9.53 -15.13 -9.03
C LYS A 62 -9.01 -13.80 -8.50
N ILE A 63 -8.27 -13.83 -7.41
CA ILE A 63 -7.53 -12.67 -6.90
C ILE A 63 -6.17 -12.64 -7.62
N GLN A 64 -6.00 -11.75 -8.59
CA GLN A 64 -4.67 -11.47 -9.14
C GLN A 64 -3.91 -10.56 -8.15
N PRO A 65 -2.63 -10.84 -7.86
CA PRO A 65 -1.83 -9.93 -7.06
C PRO A 65 -1.70 -8.59 -7.81
N PRO A 66 -1.85 -7.44 -7.13
CA PRO A 66 -1.65 -6.15 -7.80
C PRO A 66 -0.23 -6.09 -8.36
N GLN A 67 -0.12 -5.78 -9.64
CA GLN A 67 1.16 -5.58 -10.26
C GLN A 67 1.62 -4.15 -9.99
N PHE A 68 2.25 -3.95 -8.84
CA PHE A 68 2.87 -2.67 -8.51
C PHE A 68 4.00 -2.43 -9.51
N ALA A 69 3.80 -1.52 -10.45
CA ALA A 69 4.82 -1.19 -11.44
C ALA A 69 6.08 -0.68 -10.70
N GLN A 70 7.25 -1.23 -11.04
CA GLN A 70 8.53 -0.80 -10.47
C GLN A 70 8.75 0.71 -10.64
N ARG A 71 8.19 1.29 -11.71
CA ARG A 71 8.16 2.74 -11.96
C ARG A 71 7.44 3.50 -10.86
N THR A 72 6.28 3.04 -10.42
CA THR A 72 5.50 3.65 -9.34
C THR A 72 6.25 3.58 -8.01
N LEU A 73 6.94 2.48 -7.76
CA LEU A 73 7.80 2.34 -6.58
C LEU A 73 8.97 3.34 -6.60
N GLY A 74 9.61 3.54 -7.76
CA GLY A 74 10.68 4.53 -7.90
C GLY A 74 10.21 5.97 -7.67
N VAL A 75 9.04 6.33 -8.20
CA VAL A 75 8.42 7.65 -7.96
C VAL A 75 8.08 7.82 -6.49
N GLY A 76 7.48 6.80 -5.86
CA GLY A 76 7.17 6.83 -4.42
C GLY A 76 8.42 7.02 -3.56
N ALA A 77 9.51 6.34 -3.89
CA ALA A 77 10.79 6.48 -3.20
C ALA A 77 11.38 7.90 -3.35
N GLN A 78 11.28 8.50 -4.54
CA GLN A 78 11.74 9.88 -4.77
C GLN A 78 10.92 10.89 -3.95
N ILE A 79 9.59 10.76 -3.92
CA ILE A 79 8.71 11.63 -3.12
C ILE A 79 9.09 11.56 -1.64
N VAL A 80 9.26 10.35 -1.09
CA VAL A 80 9.64 10.15 0.31
C VAL A 80 11.02 10.77 0.59
N ARG A 81 11.96 10.63 -0.35
CA ARG A 81 13.29 11.22 -0.26
C ARG A 81 13.26 12.76 -0.27
N ASP A 82 12.39 13.35 -1.07
CA ASP A 82 12.23 14.80 -1.21
C ASP A 82 11.56 15.40 0.03
N LEU A 83 10.73 14.64 0.73
CA LEU A 83 10.22 14.95 2.07
C LEU A 83 11.27 14.79 3.18
N ASN A 84 12.53 14.54 2.81
CA ASN A 84 13.67 14.34 3.70
C ASN A 84 13.53 13.13 4.65
N VAL A 85 12.67 12.18 4.31
CA VAL A 85 12.56 10.91 5.02
C VAL A 85 13.63 9.97 4.49
N ARG A 86 14.58 9.59 5.36
CA ARG A 86 15.67 8.64 5.06
C ARG A 86 15.49 7.31 5.77
N LYS A 87 14.93 7.35 6.98
CA LYS A 87 14.63 6.18 7.81
C LYS A 87 13.14 6.16 8.10
N MET A 88 12.49 5.02 7.89
CA MET A 88 11.04 4.90 8.05
C MET A 88 10.62 3.52 8.51
N ARG A 89 9.47 3.48 9.18
CA ARG A 89 8.73 2.25 9.49
C ARG A 89 7.69 2.07 8.40
N LEU A 90 7.68 0.90 7.76
CA LEU A 90 6.78 0.62 6.65
C LEU A 90 5.56 -0.15 7.13
N LEU A 91 4.36 0.39 6.91
CA LEU A 91 3.10 -0.31 7.16
C LEU A 91 2.90 -1.39 6.08
N SER A 92 3.39 -2.59 6.33
CA SER A 92 3.32 -3.73 5.41
C SER A 92 3.68 -5.01 6.14
N SER A 93 3.28 -6.17 5.61
CA SER A 93 3.95 -7.41 5.99
C SER A 93 5.43 -7.37 5.65
N PRO A 94 6.29 -8.15 6.33
CA PRO A 94 7.70 -8.30 5.96
C PRO A 94 7.79 -8.78 4.51
N VAL A 95 8.31 -7.91 3.63
CA VAL A 95 8.61 -8.26 2.24
C VAL A 95 10.10 -7.98 2.03
N PRO A 96 10.85 -8.87 1.35
CA PRO A 96 12.24 -8.62 1.02
C PRO A 96 12.33 -7.49 -0.02
N TYR A 97 12.27 -6.24 0.43
CA TYR A 97 12.43 -5.07 -0.41
C TYR A 97 13.91 -4.86 -0.73
N LYS A 98 14.39 -5.52 -1.79
CA LYS A 98 15.73 -5.26 -2.36
C LYS A 98 15.83 -3.93 -3.12
N ALA A 99 14.70 -3.23 -3.34
CA ALA A 99 14.63 -2.07 -4.23
C ALA A 99 14.79 -0.71 -3.53
N VAL A 100 14.56 -0.59 -2.21
CA VAL A 100 14.63 0.72 -1.52
C VAL A 100 16.06 1.18 -1.23
N SER A 101 17.01 0.24 -1.16
CA SER A 101 18.43 0.54 -0.95
C SER A 101 19.04 1.40 -2.06
N GLY A 102 18.50 1.35 -3.29
CA GLY A 102 18.94 2.21 -4.40
C GLY A 102 18.47 3.66 -4.31
N PHE A 103 17.61 4.01 -3.36
CA PHE A 103 17.00 5.34 -3.24
C PHE A 103 17.48 6.13 -2.01
N ASP A 104 18.49 5.64 -1.28
CA ASP A 104 18.95 6.23 0.00
C ASP A 104 17.83 6.25 1.05
N LEU A 105 17.07 5.16 1.07
CA LEU A 105 15.95 4.92 1.97
C LEU A 105 16.21 3.64 2.76
N GLU A 106 16.04 3.73 4.07
CA GLU A 106 16.24 2.65 5.03
C GLU A 106 14.91 2.31 5.70
N VAL A 107 14.45 1.08 5.52
CA VAL A 107 13.30 0.55 6.26
C VAL A 107 13.84 -0.01 7.58
N VAL A 108 13.57 0.67 8.68
CA VAL A 108 14.05 0.27 10.01
C VAL A 108 13.14 -0.78 10.67
N GLU A 109 11.87 -0.82 10.25
CA GLU A 109 10.86 -1.72 10.81
C GLU A 109 9.73 -1.96 9.79
N PHE A 110 9.19 -3.18 9.79
CA PHE A 110 7.92 -3.50 9.14
C PHE A 110 6.83 -3.60 10.19
N VAL A 111 5.83 -2.73 10.12
CA VAL A 111 4.70 -2.71 11.04
C VAL A 111 3.61 -3.62 10.48
N PRO A 112 3.35 -4.80 11.08
CA PRO A 112 2.28 -5.69 10.63
C PRO A 112 0.93 -5.01 10.85
N PHE A 113 -0.08 -5.43 10.07
CA PHE A 113 -1.43 -4.91 10.25
C PHE A 113 -1.93 -5.23 11.66
N GLN A 114 -2.33 -4.19 12.38
CA GLN A 114 -3.07 -4.26 13.63
C GLN A 114 -4.33 -3.43 13.44
N MET A 115 -5.47 -3.98 13.84
CA MET A 115 -6.73 -3.24 13.78
C MET A 115 -6.59 -1.99 14.66
N PRO A 116 -6.71 -0.77 14.11
CA PRO A 116 -6.69 0.43 14.93
C PRO A 116 -7.91 0.43 15.86
N SER A 117 -7.67 0.78 17.13
CA SER A 117 -8.70 0.90 18.19
C SER A 117 -9.53 2.17 18.06
#